data_AF-A0A920MAJ1-F1
#
_entry.id   AF-A0A920MAJ1-F1
#
_cell.length_a   1.000
_cell.length_b   1.000
_cell.length_c   1.000
_cell.angle_alpha   90.00
_cell.angle_beta   90.00
_cell.angle_gamma   90.00
#
_symmetry.space_group_name_H-M   'P 1'
#
loop_
_entity.id
_entity.type
_entity.pdbx_description
1 polymer ?
#
loop_
_entity_poly.entity_id
_entity_poly.type
_entity_poly.pdbx_seq_one_letter_code
_entity_poly.pdbx_strand_id
1 'polypeptide(L)'
;MDSIIAEQQRITAIPRKFSSYIKDIWYLQLKLNDRLKNNPNKIIKHPRFRAGYDFLLIREKASKDKSDLGKWWTSFQHADAKSKEKMIGKVRKTAESDGNFNPRKGEGKEFGFSEELR
;
A
#
# COMPACT_ATOMS: atom_id res chain seq x y z
N MET A 1 4.11 -12.49 -8.43
CA MET A 1 5.06 -11.38 -8.71
C MET A 1 6.31 -11.88 -9.41
N ASP A 2 6.97 -12.91 -8.87
CA ASP A 2 8.24 -13.41 -9.43
C ASP A 2 8.10 -14.04 -10.83
N SER A 3 7.01 -14.76 -11.07
CA SER A 3 6.68 -15.32 -12.39
C SER A 3 6.54 -14.24 -13.47
N ILE A 4 5.87 -13.12 -13.15
CA ILE A 4 5.66 -12.00 -14.08
C ILE A 4 6.98 -11.34 -14.45
N ILE A 5 7.86 -11.14 -13.47
CA ILE A 5 9.18 -10.54 -13.71
C ILE A 5 10.05 -11.51 -14.54
N ALA A 6 9.99 -12.81 -14.26
CA ALA A 6 10.72 -13.82 -15.02
C ALA A 6 10.25 -13.88 -16.49
N GLU A 7 8.95 -13.75 -16.73
CA GLU A 7 8.40 -13.69 -18.08
C GLU A 7 8.83 -12.41 -18.80
N GLN A 8 8.74 -11.26 -18.15
CA GLN A 8 9.20 -9.99 -18.75
C GLN A 8 10.69 -10.00 -19.07
N GLN A 9 11.50 -10.68 -18.26
CA GLN A 9 12.95 -10.83 -18.49
C GLN A 9 13.28 -11.61 -19.77
N ARG A 10 12.37 -12.43 -20.30
CA ARG A 10 12.55 -13.10 -21.59
C ARG A 10 12.45 -12.14 -22.78
N ILE A 11 11.67 -11.07 -22.64
CA ILE A 11 11.43 -10.07 -23.69
C ILE A 11 12.42 -8.92 -23.58
N THR A 12 12.71 -8.46 -22.36
CA THR A 12 13.60 -7.33 -22.13
C THR A 12 14.61 -7.65 -21.03
N ALA A 13 15.89 -7.39 -21.30
CA ALA A 13 16.93 -7.57 -20.30
C ALA A 13 16.74 -6.59 -19.13
N ILE A 14 16.25 -7.08 -17.99
CA ILE A 14 16.06 -6.31 -16.75
C ILE A 14 17.12 -6.74 -15.73
N PRO A 15 18.07 -5.86 -15.36
CA PRO A 15 19.03 -6.15 -14.30
C PRO A 15 18.35 -6.47 -12.96
N ARG A 16 18.92 -7.42 -12.20
CA ARG A 16 18.36 -7.90 -10.92
C ARG A 16 18.06 -6.78 -9.91
N LYS A 17 18.86 -5.70 -9.92
CA LYS A 17 18.66 -4.51 -9.08
C LYS A 17 17.27 -3.90 -9.29
N PHE A 18 16.84 -3.74 -10.54
CA PHE A 18 15.53 -3.17 -10.86
C PHE A 18 14.38 -4.13 -10.53
N SER A 19 14.57 -5.44 -10.73
CA SER A 19 13.60 -6.45 -10.30
C SER A 19 13.31 -6.36 -8.79
N SER A 20 14.36 -6.20 -7.96
CA SER A 20 14.19 -5.97 -6.52
C SER A 20 13.44 -4.65 -6.25
N TYR A 21 13.67 -3.62 -7.07
CA TYR A 21 13.03 -2.32 -6.88
C TYR A 21 11.53 -2.38 -7.15
N ILE A 22 11.15 -3.05 -8.24
CA ILE A 22 9.76 -3.30 -8.62
C ILE A 22 9.05 -4.10 -7.52
N LYS A 23 9.65 -5.19 -7.03
CA LYS A 23 9.09 -6.00 -5.94
C LYS A 23 8.82 -5.18 -4.68
N ASP A 24 9.77 -4.32 -4.28
CA ASP A 24 9.59 -3.50 -3.08
C ASP A 24 8.48 -2.46 -3.26
N ILE A 25 8.34 -1.87 -4.45
CA ILE A 25 7.24 -0.94 -4.76
C ILE A 25 5.88 -1.65 -4.72
N TRP A 26 5.78 -2.85 -5.29
CA TRP A 26 4.56 -3.66 -5.25
C TRP A 26 4.22 -4.12 -3.82
N TYR A 27 5.22 -4.51 -3.05
CA TYR A 27 5.03 -4.86 -1.64
C TYR A 27 4.56 -3.66 -0.80
N LEU A 28 5.04 -2.45 -1.11
CA LEU A 28 4.53 -1.23 -0.49
C LEU A 28 3.04 -1.01 -0.80
N GLN A 29 2.52 -1.40 -1.97
CA GLN A 29 1.08 -1.27 -2.25
C GLN A 29 0.21 -2.08 -1.28
N LEU A 30 0.64 -3.30 -0.95
CA LEU A 30 -0.02 -4.13 0.06
C LEU A 30 0.01 -3.45 1.43
N LYS A 31 1.16 -2.88 1.78
CA LYS A 31 1.34 -2.19 3.07
C LYS A 31 0.54 -0.89 3.18
N LEU A 32 0.47 -0.13 2.10
CA LEU A 32 -0.25 1.15 2.04
C LEU A 32 -1.77 0.95 2.16
N ASN A 33 -2.29 -0.16 1.63
CA ASN A 33 -3.70 -0.57 1.78
C ASN A 33 -4.06 -0.86 3.24
N ASP A 34 -3.20 -1.57 3.98
CA ASP A 34 -3.46 -1.94 5.39
C ASP A 34 -2.92 -0.90 6.39
N ARG A 35 -3.63 0.23 6.52
CA ARG A 35 -3.28 1.36 7.42
C ARG A 35 -3.19 0.99 8.92
N LEU A 36 -3.90 -0.06 9.35
CA LEU A 36 -4.04 -0.46 10.75
C LEU A 36 -3.02 -1.51 11.19
N LYS A 37 -2.75 -2.46 10.31
CA LYS A 37 -1.91 -3.63 10.59
C LYS A 37 -0.43 -3.29 10.44
N ASN A 38 -0.12 -2.41 9.49
CA ASN A 38 1.25 -1.97 9.25
C ASN A 38 1.44 -0.58 9.83
N ASN A 39 2.31 -0.45 10.83
CA ASN A 39 2.65 0.83 11.46
C ASN A 39 2.98 1.89 10.39
N PRO A 40 2.13 2.92 10.19
CA PRO A 40 2.32 3.90 9.11
C PRO A 40 3.65 4.65 9.22
N ASN A 41 4.11 4.89 10.46
CA ASN A 41 5.41 5.47 10.75
C ASN A 41 6.60 4.65 10.21
N LYS A 42 6.48 3.32 10.16
CA LYS A 42 7.52 2.45 9.58
C LYS A 42 7.48 2.49 8.06
N ILE A 43 6.29 2.60 7.47
CA ILE A 43 6.12 2.65 6.01
C ILE A 43 6.74 3.92 5.42
N ILE A 44 6.52 5.08 6.04
CA ILE A 44 7.11 6.36 5.56
C ILE A 44 8.64 6.35 5.59
N LYS A 45 9.25 5.65 6.54
CA LYS A 45 10.71 5.54 6.65
C LYS A 45 11.34 4.65 5.57
N HIS A 46 10.54 3.96 4.76
CA HIS A 46 11.06 3.08 3.72
C HIS A 46 11.71 3.91 2.60
N PRO A 47 12.92 3.56 2.11
CA PRO A 47 13.65 4.36 1.13
C PRO A 47 12.90 4.56 -0.19
N ARG A 48 12.03 3.62 -0.55
CA ARG A 48 11.20 3.67 -1.76
C ARG A 48 9.74 4.05 -1.52
N PHE A 49 9.44 4.59 -0.33
CA PHE A 49 8.09 5.04 -0.01
C PHE A 49 7.55 6.02 -1.06
N ARG A 50 8.37 6.97 -1.53
CA ARG A 50 7.96 7.96 -2.54
C ARG A 50 7.44 7.30 -3.83
N ALA A 51 8.19 6.35 -4.38
CA ALA A 51 7.77 5.60 -5.57
C ALA A 51 6.51 4.77 -5.33
N GLY A 52 6.37 4.14 -4.16
CA GLY A 52 5.15 3.44 -3.77
C GLY A 52 3.94 4.37 -3.64
N TYR A 53 4.13 5.54 -3.04
CA TYR A 53 3.09 6.55 -2.88
C TYR A 53 2.66 7.14 -4.23
N ASP A 54 3.60 7.47 -5.11
CA ASP A 54 3.29 7.99 -6.43
C ASP A 54 2.54 6.94 -7.28
N PHE A 55 2.92 5.67 -7.18
CA PHE A 55 2.19 4.59 -7.82
C PHE A 55 0.77 4.43 -7.27
N LEU A 56 0.57 4.60 -5.96
CA LEU A 56 -0.76 4.60 -5.33
C LEU A 56 -1.65 5.72 -5.88
N LEU A 57 -1.12 6.94 -6.03
CA LEU A 57 -1.88 8.07 -6.57
C LEU A 57 -2.28 7.86 -8.04
N ILE A 58 -1.37 7.29 -8.84
CA ILE A 58 -1.68 6.95 -10.24
C ILE A 58 -2.78 5.88 -10.28
N ARG A 59 -2.66 4.86 -9.42
CA ARG A 59 -3.64 3.78 -9.31
C ARG A 59 -5.03 4.31 -8.91
N GLU A 60 -5.10 5.19 -7.91
CA GLU A 60 -6.35 5.81 -7.47
C GLU A 60 -7.02 6.60 -8.60
N LYS A 61 -6.23 7.36 -9.39
CA LYS A 61 -6.73 8.08 -10.57
C LYS A 61 -7.22 7.15 -11.68
N ALA A 62 -6.51 6.04 -11.91
CA ALA A 62 -6.84 5.08 -12.97
C ALA A 62 -8.07 4.24 -12.64
N SER A 63 -8.16 3.72 -11.42
CA SER A 63 -9.23 2.81 -11.00
C SER A 63 -10.56 3.51 -10.64
N LYS A 64 -10.62 4.86 -10.71
CA LYS A 64 -11.76 5.69 -10.21
C LYS A 64 -12.19 5.31 -8.77
N ASP A 65 -11.26 4.74 -8.02
CA ASP A 65 -11.53 4.15 -6.72
C ASP A 65 -11.70 5.28 -5.69
N LYS A 66 -12.74 5.18 -4.84
CA LYS A 66 -13.09 6.21 -3.85
C LYS A 66 -12.54 5.91 -2.47
N SER A 67 -11.52 5.07 -2.38
CA SER A 67 -10.95 4.64 -1.10
C SER A 67 -10.25 5.76 -0.31
N ASP A 68 -10.12 6.97 -0.91
CA ASP A 68 -9.51 8.20 -0.36
C ASP A 68 -8.17 7.94 0.34
N LEU A 69 -7.50 6.87 -0.10
CA LEU A 69 -6.29 6.35 0.51
C LEU A 69 -5.14 7.32 0.27
N GLY A 70 -5.07 7.87 -0.95
CA GLY A 70 -4.08 8.86 -1.33
C GLY A 70 -4.19 10.13 -0.49
N LYS A 71 -5.41 10.63 -0.28
CA LYS A 71 -5.67 11.82 0.56
C LYS A 71 -5.25 11.61 2.02
N TRP A 72 -5.53 10.43 2.58
CA TRP A 72 -5.11 10.09 3.94
C TRP A 72 -3.58 10.07 4.06
N TRP A 73 -2.89 9.41 3.13
CA TRP A 73 -1.42 9.34 3.13
C TRP A 73 -0.77 10.71 2.86
N THR A 74 -1.39 11.56 2.04
CA THR A 74 -0.98 12.96 1.85
C THR A 74 -1.01 13.70 3.20
N SER A 75 -2.16 13.65 3.87
CA SER A 75 -2.37 14.33 5.15
C SER A 75 -1.42 13.79 6.23
N PHE A 76 -1.18 12.48 6.24
CA PHE A 76 -0.30 11.82 7.20
C PHE A 76 1.17 12.19 6.99
N GLN A 77 1.62 12.46 5.76
CA GLN A 77 2.99 12.93 5.49
C GLN A 77 3.25 14.33 6.08
N HIS A 78 2.29 15.24 5.91
CA HIS A 78 2.39 16.63 6.38
C HIS A 78 2.04 16.81 7.86
N ALA A 79 1.46 15.81 8.52
CA ALA A 79 1.06 15.88 9.92
C ALA A 79 2.24 15.79 10.90
N ASP A 80 2.13 16.53 12.02
CA ASP A 80 3.04 16.41 13.17
C ASP A 80 2.85 15.08 13.91
N ALA A 81 3.81 14.71 14.78
CA ALA A 81 3.76 13.47 15.54
C ALA A 81 2.44 13.27 16.33
N LYS A 82 1.99 14.32 17.03
CA LYS A 82 0.72 14.30 17.78
C LYS A 82 -0.50 14.14 16.88
N SER A 83 -0.45 14.72 15.68
CA SER A 83 -1.53 14.61 14.68
C SER A 83 -1.54 13.23 14.01
N LYS A 84 -0.37 12.64 13.75
CA LYS A 84 -0.21 11.28 13.24
C LYS A 84 -0.81 10.24 14.17
N GLU A 85 -0.56 10.36 15.48
CA GLU A 85 -1.17 9.48 16.48
C GLU A 85 -2.70 9.61 16.51
N LYS A 86 -3.23 10.84 16.45
CA LYS A 86 -4.67 11.07 16.35
C LYS A 86 -5.27 10.45 15.08
N MET A 87 -4.59 10.57 13.94
CA MET A 87 -5.04 9.98 12.68
C MET A 87 -5.09 8.45 12.75
N ILE A 88 -4.05 7.81 13.31
CA ILE A 88 -4.03 6.35 13.52
C ILE A 88 -5.16 5.93 14.47
N GLY A 89 -5.36 6.68 15.56
CA GLY A 89 -6.44 6.45 16.51
C GLY A 89 -7.83 6.54 15.87
N LYS A 90 -8.05 7.50 14.95
CA LYS A 90 -9.31 7.60 14.19
C LYS A 90 -9.55 6.37 13.33
N VAL A 91 -8.53 5.91 12.59
CA VAL A 91 -8.65 4.70 11.74
C VAL A 91 -8.97 3.46 12.59
N ARG A 92 -8.39 3.34 13.80
CA ARG A 92 -8.69 2.24 14.73
C ARG A 92 -10.14 2.24 15.18
N LYS A 93 -10.65 3.41 15.61
CA LYS A 93 -12.05 3.54 16.02
C LYS A 93 -13.04 3.20 14.92
N THR A 94 -12.78 3.64 13.68
CA THR A 94 -13.62 3.29 12.53
C THR A 94 -13.62 1.78 12.26
N ALA A 95 -12.48 1.11 12.39
CA ALA A 95 -12.44 -0.35 12.21
C ALA A 95 -13.12 -1.11 13.36
N GLU A 96 -13.05 -0.61 14.58
CA GLU A 96 -13.75 -1.17 15.74
C GLU A 96 -15.27 -1.02 15.63
N SER A 97 -15.77 0.08 15.08
CA SER A 97 -17.22 0.27 14.83
C SER A 97 -17.76 -0.65 13.73
N ASP A 98 -16.93 -1.05 12.77
CA ASP A 98 -17.33 -1.95 11.66
C ASP A 98 -17.38 -3.44 12.06
N GLY A 99 -17.26 -3.78 13.36
CA GLY A 99 -17.61 -5.08 13.94
C GLY A 99 -16.77 -6.31 13.53
N ASN A 100 -15.89 -6.20 12.52
CA ASN A 100 -15.10 -7.32 12.00
C ASN A 100 -13.58 -7.18 12.26
N PHE A 101 -13.17 -6.26 13.15
CA PHE A 101 -11.76 -5.99 13.41
C PHE A 101 -11.15 -6.99 14.40
N ASN A 102 -10.60 -8.09 13.88
CA ASN A 102 -9.68 -8.92 14.63
C ASN A 102 -8.22 -8.56 14.25
N PRO A 103 -7.46 -7.86 15.11
CA PRO A 103 -6.10 -7.40 14.82
C PRO A 103 -5.09 -8.54 14.60
N ARG A 104 -5.46 -9.79 14.93
CA ARG A 104 -4.64 -11.00 14.74
C ARG A 104 -5.01 -11.82 13.50
N LYS A 105 -6.13 -11.54 12.82
CA LYS A 105 -6.57 -12.34 11.67
C LYS A 105 -5.78 -11.93 10.43
N GLY A 106 -4.84 -12.78 10.04
CA GLY A 106 -4.11 -12.69 8.77
C GLY A 106 -4.95 -13.21 7.62
N GLU A 107 -6.11 -12.61 7.37
CA GLU A 107 -6.92 -13.00 6.21
C GLU A 107 -6.42 -12.22 5.00
N GLY A 108 -6.03 -12.97 3.96
CA GLY A 108 -5.64 -12.43 2.68
C GLY A 108 -6.79 -11.61 2.13
N LYS A 109 -6.78 -10.30 2.39
CA LYS A 109 -7.64 -9.39 1.66
C LYS A 109 -7.22 -9.48 0.21
N GLU A 110 -8.16 -9.88 -0.64
CA GLU A 110 -7.97 -9.86 -2.07
C GLU A 110 -7.50 -8.48 -2.48
N PHE A 111 -6.29 -8.42 -3.00
CA PHE A 111 -5.77 -7.23 -3.63
C PHE A 111 -6.69 -6.96 -4.82
N GLY A 112 -7.28 -5.75 -4.90
CA GLY A 112 -8.40 -5.37 -5.78
C GLY A 112 -8.12 -5.38 -7.29
N PHE A 113 -7.60 -6.50 -7.79
CA PHE A 113 -7.34 -6.85 -9.18
C PHE A 113 -7.57 -8.34 -9.43
N SER A 114 -8.16 -9.09 -8.50
CA SER A 114 -8.53 -10.50 -8.73
C SER A 114 -9.47 -10.64 -9.94
N GLU A 115 -10.33 -9.65 -10.22
CA GLU A 115 -11.20 -9.65 -11.40
C GLU A 115 -10.50 -9.21 -12.71
N GLU A 116 -9.42 -8.44 -12.65
CA GLU A 116 -8.71 -7.93 -13.85
C GLU A 116 -7.60 -8.85 -14.37
N LEU A 117 -7.34 -9.97 -13.66
CA LEU A 117 -6.33 -10.97 -14.03
C LEU A 117 -6.91 -12.22 -14.72
N ARG A 118 -8.12 -12.14 -15.27
CA ARG A 118 -8.73 -13.22 -16.06
C ARG A 118 -8.57 -13.00 -17.55
#